data_AF-A0A5C5U2K0-F1
#
_entry.id   AF-A0A5C5U2K0-F1
#
_cell.length_a   1.000
_cell.length_b   1.000
_cell.length_c   1.000
_cell.angle_alpha   90.00
_cell.angle_beta   90.00
_cell.angle_gamma   90.00
#
_symmetry.space_group_name_H-M   'P 1'
#
loop_
_entity.id
_entity.type
_entity.pdbx_description
1 polymer ?
#
loop_
_entity_poly.entity_id
_entity_poly.type
_entity_poly.pdbx_seq_one_letter_code
_entity_poly.pdbx_strand_id
1 'polypeptide(L)'
;MRWFADRNRRAGRRLAILRRVGPHPNPPPQAGEGAGAALAVGSLPRLRGRAGVGARARCLQEKNNSRGRFTDISRGDGIIPRAAGRGPQRGFTLLEILLATTLLAAGLALGFATLRAATATVDRGEALADRTERMRAVEGFLRRRLSSATPIAFAIEDDTGRMIRFIGEPDRVRFVADLPNYLGRGGPHLHDIAVLDGDGGQRLAVSFAMAIAGGTIEDRNARPPESLVPDLTDARFRYRGIGEDGYLGEWTDTWEQVDTLPLQVSIELASRSGGTWPPLVVMLPQRMGGMVP
;
A
#
# COMPACT_ATOMS: atom_id res chain seq x y z
N MET A 1 22.02 -30.27 -17.43
CA MET A 1 21.54 -31.53 -16.80
C MET A 1 20.77 -31.14 -15.54
N ARG A 2 19.49 -30.78 -15.61
CA ARG A 2 18.30 -31.64 -15.44
C ARG A 2 18.32 -32.50 -14.16
N TRP A 3 18.32 -31.87 -12.98
CA TRP A 3 18.00 -32.51 -11.70
C TRP A 3 17.65 -31.46 -10.64
N PHE A 4 16.37 -31.13 -10.47
CA PHE A 4 15.72 -30.62 -9.23
C PHE A 4 14.24 -30.26 -9.47
N ALA A 5 13.54 -31.07 -10.26
CA ALA A 5 12.12 -30.87 -10.56
C ALA A 5 11.37 -32.20 -10.55
N ASP A 6 11.31 -32.89 -9.41
CA ASP A 6 10.21 -33.83 -9.10
C ASP A 6 10.28 -34.34 -7.65
N ARG A 7 9.67 -33.63 -6.68
CA ARG A 7 9.42 -34.25 -5.35
C ARG A 7 8.19 -33.74 -4.61
N ASN A 8 7.13 -33.37 -5.34
CA ASN A 8 5.85 -33.12 -4.67
C ASN A 8 4.63 -33.67 -5.42
N ARG A 9 4.72 -34.94 -5.82
CA ARG A 9 3.55 -35.74 -6.19
C ARG A 9 3.72 -37.15 -5.65
N ARG A 10 2.73 -37.61 -4.87
CA ARG A 10 2.52 -38.94 -4.26
C ARG A 10 3.00 -39.12 -2.82
N ALA A 11 2.09 -38.91 -1.87
CA ALA A 11 2.00 -39.74 -0.66
C ALA A 11 0.59 -39.61 -0.05
N GLY A 12 -0.41 -40.13 -0.78
CA GLY A 12 -1.72 -40.43 -0.22
C GLY A 12 -1.83 -41.92 0.06
N ARG A 13 -2.25 -42.26 1.29
CA ARG A 13 -2.78 -43.54 1.79
C ARG A 13 -1.83 -44.50 2.53
N ARG A 14 -2.23 -44.68 3.80
CA ARG A 14 -2.26 -45.91 4.61
C ARG A 14 -0.92 -46.47 5.11
N LEU A 15 -0.70 -46.33 6.42
CA LEU A 15 -0.59 -47.50 7.30
C LEU A 15 -1.03 -47.11 8.72
N ALA A 16 -2.05 -47.80 9.23
CA ALA A 16 -2.34 -47.92 10.64
C ALA A 16 -1.45 -49.03 11.22
N ILE A 17 -1.08 -48.95 12.51
CA ILE A 17 -1.19 -50.01 13.54
C ILE A 17 -0.26 -49.76 14.76
N LEU A 18 -0.94 -49.56 15.92
CA LEU A 18 -0.70 -49.99 17.31
C LEU A 18 0.54 -49.54 18.12
N ARG A 19 0.27 -48.87 19.26
CA ARG A 19 0.32 -49.39 20.67
C ARG A 19 0.63 -48.24 21.66
N ARG A 20 -0.35 -47.63 22.36
CA ARG A 20 -0.96 -47.97 23.68
C ARG A 20 0.02 -48.07 24.87
N VAL A 21 0.12 -46.99 25.67
CA VAL A 21 0.29 -47.00 27.14
C VAL A 21 -0.59 -45.88 27.72
N GLY A 22 -1.38 -46.23 28.74
CA GLY A 22 -2.38 -45.40 29.42
C GLY A 22 -1.88 -44.64 30.65
N PRO A 23 -2.78 -44.17 31.54
CA PRO A 23 -2.76 -42.80 32.07
C PRO A 23 -2.43 -42.69 33.57
N HIS A 24 -2.14 -41.48 34.06
CA HIS A 24 -2.35 -41.12 35.48
C HIS A 24 -2.74 -39.62 35.63
N PRO A 25 -3.56 -39.23 36.63
CA PRO A 25 -4.35 -37.99 36.64
C PRO A 25 -3.98 -36.94 37.72
N ASN A 26 -4.24 -35.65 37.41
CA ASN A 26 -4.65 -34.48 38.23
C ASN A 26 -3.89 -34.09 39.54
N PRO A 27 -4.09 -32.90 40.17
CA PRO A 27 -5.11 -31.82 39.97
C PRO A 27 -4.56 -30.36 39.89
N PRO A 28 -5.42 -29.32 39.71
CA PRO A 28 -5.05 -27.90 39.73
C PRO A 28 -5.16 -27.25 41.12
N PRO A 29 -4.53 -26.08 41.31
CA PRO A 29 -5.17 -24.97 42.04
C PRO A 29 -4.82 -23.60 41.43
N GLN A 30 -5.43 -22.47 41.73
CA GLN A 30 -6.75 -22.04 42.21
C GLN A 30 -6.79 -20.55 41.84
N ALA A 31 -8.01 -20.04 41.67
CA ALA A 31 -8.28 -18.64 41.42
C ALA A 31 -7.76 -17.73 42.55
N GLY A 32 -7.23 -16.56 42.17
CA GLY A 32 -7.09 -15.40 43.03
C GLY A 32 -7.90 -14.26 42.43
N GLU A 33 -9.13 -14.10 42.91
CA GLU A 33 -9.91 -12.87 42.84
C GLU A 33 -9.19 -11.75 43.58
N GLY A 34 -9.34 -10.52 43.09
CA GLY A 34 -9.02 -9.34 43.89
C GLY A 34 -8.91 -8.05 43.09
N ALA A 35 -10.02 -7.30 43.06
CA ALA A 35 -10.12 -5.82 43.05
C ALA A 35 -9.27 -5.05 42.02
N GLY A 36 -9.85 -4.31 41.07
CA GLY A 36 -10.83 -3.26 41.32
C GLY A 36 -10.16 -1.91 41.09
N ALA A 37 -10.44 -1.26 39.95
CA ALA A 37 -10.30 0.18 39.77
C ALA A 37 -10.97 0.60 38.45
N ALA A 38 -12.27 0.84 38.52
CA ALA A 38 -12.95 1.75 37.60
C ALA A 38 -12.47 3.17 37.91
N LEU A 39 -11.92 3.87 36.92
CA LEU A 39 -11.85 5.32 36.93
C LEU A 39 -12.30 5.85 35.58
N ALA A 40 -13.53 6.36 35.59
CA ALA A 40 -14.06 7.28 34.60
C ALA A 40 -13.61 8.69 34.96
N VAL A 41 -12.83 9.34 34.09
CA VAL A 41 -12.69 10.81 33.93
C VAL A 41 -12.03 10.98 32.56
N GLY A 42 -12.42 11.85 31.63
CA GLY A 42 -13.36 12.94 31.59
C GLY A 42 -13.33 13.52 30.18
N SER A 43 -14.43 14.13 29.81
CA SER A 43 -14.72 14.72 28.51
C SER A 43 -14.08 16.11 28.34
N LEU A 44 -13.78 16.46 27.07
CA LEU A 44 -13.65 17.81 26.45
C LEU A 44 -12.35 18.62 26.72
N PRO A 45 -12.00 19.67 25.92
CA PRO A 45 -12.62 20.18 24.68
C PRO A 45 -11.65 20.44 23.50
N ARG A 46 -12.28 20.78 22.37
CA ARG A 46 -11.79 21.48 21.17
C ARG A 46 -10.62 22.45 21.40
N LEU A 47 -9.64 22.43 20.48
CA LEU A 47 -8.89 23.61 20.08
C LEU A 47 -8.95 23.83 18.57
N ARG A 48 -9.51 24.99 18.23
CA ARG A 48 -9.56 25.66 16.94
C ARG A 48 -8.14 26.11 16.59
N GLY A 49 -7.53 25.55 15.56
CA GLY A 49 -6.34 26.08 14.91
C GLY A 49 -6.72 26.80 13.62
N ARG A 50 -6.61 28.12 13.62
CA ARG A 50 -6.90 29.01 12.49
C ARG A 50 -5.62 29.80 12.18
N ALA A 51 -5.05 29.63 11.00
CA ALA A 51 -4.15 30.55 10.28
C ALA A 51 -3.89 29.91 8.91
N GLY A 52 -4.37 30.45 7.79
CA GLY A 52 -3.82 31.61 7.07
C GLY A 52 -3.06 31.07 5.84
N VAL A 53 -2.98 31.66 4.65
CA VAL A 53 -3.32 32.95 4.05
C VAL A 53 -3.23 32.72 2.53
N GLY A 54 -4.04 33.42 1.73
CA GLY A 54 -3.59 33.83 0.39
C GLY A 54 -4.51 33.55 -0.79
N ALA A 55 -5.57 34.34 -0.94
CA ALA A 55 -6.13 34.60 -2.27
C ALA A 55 -6.56 36.08 -2.35
N ARG A 56 -5.80 36.83 -3.15
CA ARG A 56 -6.07 38.21 -3.54
C ARG A 56 -7.27 38.23 -4.48
N ALA A 57 -8.28 39.04 -4.19
CA ALA A 57 -9.17 39.57 -5.21
C ALA A 57 -9.45 41.04 -4.91
N ARG A 58 -9.10 41.87 -5.90
CA ARG A 58 -9.06 43.32 -5.87
C ARG A 58 -10.38 43.83 -6.46
N CYS A 59 -10.89 44.91 -5.87
CA CYS A 59 -11.72 45.97 -6.46
C CYS A 59 -13.02 45.58 -7.20
N LEU A 60 -14.15 46.06 -6.70
CA LEU A 60 -14.84 47.21 -7.31
C LEU A 60 -15.73 47.86 -6.25
N GLN A 61 -15.54 49.16 -6.08
CA GLN A 61 -16.15 50.01 -5.07
C GLN A 61 -17.09 50.96 -5.80
N GLU A 62 -18.40 50.79 -5.60
CA GLU A 62 -19.41 51.69 -6.13
C GLU A 62 -20.02 52.46 -4.96
N LYS A 63 -19.53 53.69 -4.78
CA LYS A 63 -20.07 54.70 -3.86
C LYS A 63 -20.55 55.88 -4.69
N ASN A 64 -21.84 56.16 -4.64
CA ASN A 64 -22.45 57.49 -4.58
C ASN A 64 -23.96 57.34 -4.82
N ASN A 65 -24.86 58.21 -4.41
CA ASN A 65 -24.92 59.30 -3.44
C ASN A 65 -26.35 59.82 -3.66
N SER A 66 -27.22 59.72 -2.66
CA SER A 66 -28.58 60.25 -2.78
C SER A 66 -28.92 61.11 -1.56
N ARG A 67 -28.44 62.35 -1.62
CA ARG A 67 -29.02 63.49 -0.90
C ARG A 67 -29.17 64.66 -1.86
N GLY A 68 -30.42 65.03 -2.11
CA GLY A 68 -30.80 66.19 -2.89
C GLY A 68 -32.29 66.45 -2.71
N ARG A 69 -32.64 67.03 -1.55
CA ARG A 69 -33.93 67.67 -1.31
C ARG A 69 -33.84 69.08 -1.88
N PHE A 70 -34.71 69.43 -2.82
CA PHE A 70 -35.07 70.82 -3.06
C PHE A 70 -36.54 70.93 -3.48
N THR A 71 -37.19 71.92 -2.89
CA THR A 71 -38.57 72.38 -3.02
C THR A 71 -38.73 73.26 -4.27
N ASP A 72 -39.88 73.28 -4.93
CA ASP A 72 -40.87 74.37 -4.80
C ASP A 72 -41.90 74.42 -5.96
N ILE A 73 -43.02 75.05 -5.63
CA ILE A 73 -44.38 75.22 -6.14
C ILE A 73 -44.56 75.75 -7.58
N SER A 74 -45.53 75.20 -8.33
CA SER A 74 -46.72 75.94 -8.87
C SER A 74 -47.51 75.17 -9.94
N ARG A 75 -48.77 74.90 -9.59
CA ARG A 75 -50.02 75.32 -10.28
C ARG A 75 -50.16 75.07 -11.79
N GLY A 76 -51.17 74.27 -12.14
CA GLY A 76 -51.88 74.40 -13.42
C GLY A 76 -52.36 73.08 -14.03
N ASP A 77 -53.66 72.86 -13.91
CA ASP A 77 -54.56 72.22 -14.88
C ASP A 77 -54.25 70.85 -15.51
N GLY A 78 -55.27 70.00 -15.46
CA GLY A 78 -55.44 68.89 -16.40
C GLY A 78 -55.49 67.52 -15.75
N ILE A 79 -56.53 67.23 -14.97
CA ILE A 79 -56.97 65.85 -14.74
C ILE A 79 -57.54 65.35 -16.08
N ILE A 80 -56.68 64.80 -16.93
CA ILE A 80 -57.11 63.83 -17.94
C ILE A 80 -57.09 62.48 -17.23
N PRO A 81 -58.23 61.79 -17.03
CA PRO A 81 -58.20 60.38 -16.73
C PRO A 81 -57.67 59.70 -18.00
N ARG A 82 -56.35 59.55 -18.09
CA ARG A 82 -55.73 58.70 -19.08
C ARG A 82 -56.28 57.32 -18.75
N ALA A 83 -57.22 56.85 -19.57
CA ALA A 83 -57.75 55.51 -19.47
C ALA A 83 -56.56 54.59 -19.22
N ALA A 84 -56.49 54.03 -18.01
CA ALA A 84 -55.54 52.99 -17.69
C ALA A 84 -55.96 51.84 -18.59
N GLY A 85 -55.45 51.86 -19.83
CA GLY A 85 -55.55 50.74 -20.73
C GLY A 85 -55.06 49.59 -19.91
N ARG A 86 -55.95 48.66 -19.57
CA ARG A 86 -55.57 47.34 -19.13
C ARG A 86 -54.63 46.86 -20.24
N GLY A 87 -53.33 46.97 -19.99
CA GLY A 87 -52.33 46.41 -20.88
C GLY A 87 -52.78 44.98 -21.12
N PRO A 88 -52.81 44.51 -22.38
CA PRO A 88 -53.29 43.17 -22.66
C PRO A 88 -52.56 42.22 -21.72
N GLN A 89 -53.33 41.53 -20.87
CA GLN A 89 -52.79 40.49 -20.01
C GLN A 89 -52.23 39.45 -20.97
N ARG A 90 -50.90 39.48 -21.18
CA ARG A 90 -50.19 38.48 -21.97
C ARG A 90 -50.25 37.21 -21.15
N GLY A 91 -51.23 36.35 -21.47
CA GLY A 91 -51.28 35.00 -20.94
C GLY A 91 -50.00 34.27 -21.37
N PHE A 92 -49.44 33.47 -20.45
CA PHE A 92 -48.30 32.61 -20.75
C PHE A 92 -48.64 31.75 -21.97
N THR A 93 -47.81 31.84 -23.00
CA THR A 93 -48.02 31.01 -24.18
C THR A 93 -47.54 29.59 -23.90
N LEU A 94 -48.19 28.59 -24.48
CA LEU A 94 -47.75 27.20 -24.41
C LEU A 94 -46.27 27.03 -24.83
N LEU A 95 -45.84 27.84 -25.80
CA LEU A 95 -44.47 27.87 -26.31
C LEU A 95 -43.46 28.31 -25.24
N GLU A 96 -43.82 29.25 -24.37
CA GLU A 96 -42.95 29.75 -23.32
C GLU A 96 -42.73 28.72 -22.21
N ILE A 97 -43.79 27.98 -21.86
CA ILE A 97 -43.70 26.85 -20.92
C ILE A 97 -42.88 25.70 -21.53
N LEU A 98 -43.08 25.41 -22.82
CA LEU A 98 -42.26 24.43 -23.55
C LEU A 98 -40.78 24.85 -23.60
N LEU A 99 -40.48 26.11 -23.89
CA LEU A 99 -39.10 26.61 -23.91
C LEU A 99 -38.48 26.56 -22.50
N ALA A 100 -39.20 27.00 -21.48
CA ALA A 100 -38.72 26.97 -20.10
C ALA A 100 -38.44 25.54 -19.62
N THR A 101 -39.34 24.59 -19.92
CA THR A 101 -39.16 23.18 -19.54
C THR A 101 -38.04 22.50 -20.33
N THR A 102 -37.89 22.78 -21.63
CA THR A 102 -36.77 22.26 -22.43
C THR A 102 -35.43 22.79 -21.96
N LEU A 103 -35.32 24.09 -21.64
CA LEU A 103 -34.11 24.69 -21.09
C LEU A 103 -33.80 24.15 -19.69
N LEU A 104 -34.81 23.98 -18.83
CA LEU A 104 -34.65 23.36 -17.52
C LEU A 104 -34.16 21.91 -17.65
N ALA A 105 -34.79 21.11 -18.52
CA ALA A 105 -34.38 19.73 -18.77
C ALA A 105 -32.94 19.66 -19.30
N ALA A 106 -32.57 20.54 -20.24
CA ALA A 106 -31.21 20.63 -20.76
C ALA A 106 -30.20 21.04 -19.67
N GLY A 107 -30.55 22.00 -18.82
CA GLY A 107 -29.73 22.44 -17.70
C GLY A 107 -29.49 21.32 -16.67
N LEU A 108 -30.55 20.59 -16.32
CA LEU A 108 -30.44 19.41 -15.43
C LEU A 108 -29.59 18.31 -16.08
N ALA A 109 -29.81 18.00 -17.36
CA ALA A 109 -29.02 17.00 -18.07
C ALA A 109 -27.54 17.35 -18.09
N LEU A 110 -27.19 18.62 -18.35
CA LEU A 110 -25.82 19.11 -18.27
C LEU A 110 -25.26 19.00 -16.84
N GLY A 111 -26.04 19.38 -15.82
CA GLY A 111 -25.64 19.24 -14.41
C GLY A 111 -25.37 17.79 -13.99
N PHE A 112 -26.18 16.85 -14.44
CA PHE A 112 -25.93 15.42 -14.20
C PHE A 112 -24.72 14.91 -14.97
N ALA A 113 -24.53 15.35 -16.22
CA ALA A 113 -23.37 14.98 -17.02
C ALA A 113 -22.06 15.48 -16.39
N THR A 114 -22.02 16.72 -15.89
CA THR A 114 -20.84 17.27 -15.22
C THR A 114 -20.55 16.56 -13.91
N LEU A 115 -21.58 16.29 -13.09
CA LEU A 115 -21.41 15.54 -11.84
C LEU A 115 -20.84 14.14 -12.12
N ARG A 116 -21.42 13.42 -13.07
CA ARG A 116 -20.93 12.09 -13.46
C ARG A 116 -19.50 12.12 -13.98
N ALA A 117 -19.16 13.12 -14.79
CA ALA A 117 -17.80 13.30 -15.29
C ALA A 117 -16.81 13.61 -14.16
N ALA A 118 -17.20 14.43 -13.19
CA ALA A 118 -16.38 14.74 -12.01
C ALA A 118 -16.12 13.50 -11.17
N THR A 119 -17.15 12.72 -10.82
CA THR A 119 -17.01 11.46 -10.07
C THR A 119 -16.10 10.48 -10.79
N ALA A 120 -16.33 10.24 -12.09
CA ALA A 120 -15.50 9.33 -12.86
C ALA A 120 -14.04 9.81 -13.01
N THR A 121 -13.78 11.12 -12.87
CA THR A 121 -12.41 11.66 -12.88
C THR A 121 -11.73 11.42 -11.54
N VAL A 122 -12.45 11.62 -10.43
CA VAL A 122 -11.97 11.32 -9.08
C VAL A 122 -11.64 9.83 -8.95
N ASP A 123 -12.56 8.94 -9.31
CA ASP A 123 -12.36 7.49 -9.20
C ASP A 123 -11.13 7.01 -9.99
N ARG A 124 -10.91 7.56 -11.19
CA ARG A 124 -9.71 7.27 -11.99
C ARG A 124 -8.44 7.82 -11.35
N GLY A 125 -8.52 8.99 -10.73
CA GLY A 125 -7.42 9.61 -10.00
C GLY A 125 -7.01 8.77 -8.79
N GLU A 126 -7.97 8.31 -7.99
CA GLU A 126 -7.76 7.43 -6.84
C GLU A 126 -7.15 6.10 -7.29
N ALA A 127 -7.73 5.46 -8.30
CA ALA A 127 -7.20 4.19 -8.81
C ALA A 127 -5.76 4.30 -9.35
N LEU A 128 -5.37 5.45 -9.91
CA LEU A 128 -3.99 5.69 -10.34
C LEU A 128 -3.05 5.96 -9.15
N ALA A 129 -3.53 6.70 -8.14
CA ALA A 129 -2.80 6.99 -6.92
C ALA A 129 -2.49 5.69 -6.14
N ASP A 130 -3.49 4.84 -5.92
CA ASP A 130 -3.36 3.57 -5.19
C ASP A 130 -2.30 2.66 -5.82
N ARG A 131 -2.25 2.58 -7.15
CA ARG A 131 -1.25 1.78 -7.88
C ARG A 131 0.16 2.30 -7.64
N THR A 132 0.33 3.62 -7.71
CA THR A 132 1.63 4.26 -7.52
C THR A 132 2.10 4.15 -6.07
N GLU A 133 1.18 4.29 -5.12
CA GLU A 133 1.47 4.13 -3.69
C GLU A 133 1.91 2.70 -3.38
N ARG A 134 1.21 1.68 -3.91
CA ARG A 134 1.60 0.28 -3.73
C ARG A 134 2.99 0.01 -4.29
N MET A 135 3.28 0.48 -5.51
CA MET A 135 4.60 0.33 -6.13
C MET A 135 5.71 0.91 -5.23
N ARG A 136 5.54 2.16 -4.77
CA ARG A 136 6.50 2.81 -3.87
C ARG A 136 6.62 2.13 -2.52
N ALA A 137 5.52 1.63 -1.96
CA ALA A 137 5.51 0.94 -0.68
C ALA A 137 6.29 -0.38 -0.77
N VAL A 138 6.08 -1.17 -1.83
CA VAL A 138 6.80 -2.43 -2.06
C VAL A 138 8.28 -2.17 -2.35
N GLU A 139 8.61 -1.22 -3.22
CA GLU A 139 10.02 -0.86 -3.48
C GLU A 139 10.73 -0.43 -2.18
N GLY A 140 10.09 0.46 -1.41
CA GLY A 140 10.62 0.93 -0.13
C GLY A 140 10.77 -0.20 0.88
N PHE A 141 9.84 -1.15 0.92
CA PHE A 141 9.95 -2.35 1.76
C PHE A 141 11.16 -3.20 1.35
N LEU A 142 11.25 -3.59 0.07
CA LEU A 142 12.34 -4.43 -0.44
C LEU A 142 13.70 -3.78 -0.21
N ARG A 143 13.83 -2.49 -0.55
CA ARG A 143 15.04 -1.70 -0.34
C ARG A 143 15.46 -1.71 1.12
N ARG A 144 14.54 -1.37 2.04
CA ARG A 144 14.85 -1.34 3.48
C ARG A 144 15.29 -2.72 3.98
N ARG A 145 14.57 -3.78 3.62
CA ARG A 145 14.89 -5.15 4.08
C ARG A 145 16.25 -5.63 3.59
N LEU A 146 16.52 -5.52 2.29
CA LEU A 146 17.80 -5.93 1.72
C LEU A 146 18.97 -5.09 2.24
N SER A 147 18.78 -3.78 2.40
CA SER A 147 19.82 -2.92 2.99
C SER A 147 20.13 -3.23 4.46
N SER A 148 19.20 -3.89 5.15
CA SER A 148 19.35 -4.36 6.54
C SER A 148 19.76 -5.83 6.66
N ALA A 149 20.16 -6.48 5.55
CA ALA A 149 20.58 -7.87 5.59
C ALA A 149 21.79 -8.07 6.51
N THR A 150 21.79 -9.17 7.26
CA THR A 150 22.87 -9.54 8.18
C THR A 150 23.48 -10.88 7.78
N PRO A 151 24.80 -11.06 7.97
CA PRO A 151 25.51 -12.29 7.60
C PRO A 151 25.32 -13.41 8.64
N ILE A 152 24.08 -13.62 9.09
CA ILE A 152 23.72 -14.68 10.04
C ILE A 152 23.36 -15.93 9.25
N ALA A 153 23.99 -17.06 9.59
CA ALA A 153 23.70 -18.34 8.97
C ALA A 153 22.35 -18.89 9.48
N PHE A 154 21.48 -19.28 8.55
CA PHE A 154 20.13 -19.79 8.85
C PHE A 154 19.95 -21.27 8.49
N ALA A 155 20.92 -21.87 7.80
CA ALA A 155 20.95 -23.29 7.48
C ALA A 155 22.39 -23.76 7.30
N ILE A 156 22.59 -25.07 7.24
CA ILE A 156 23.85 -25.72 6.92
C ILE A 156 23.59 -26.57 5.67
N GLU A 157 24.48 -26.48 4.68
CA GLU A 157 24.40 -27.30 3.47
C GLU A 157 24.75 -28.76 3.81
N ASP A 158 23.88 -29.71 3.50
CA ASP A 158 23.99 -31.11 3.94
C ASP A 158 25.24 -31.83 3.38
N ASP A 159 25.70 -31.43 2.19
CA ASP A 159 26.79 -32.08 1.47
C ASP A 159 28.17 -31.51 1.81
N THR A 160 28.30 -30.18 1.86
CA THR A 160 29.58 -29.49 2.10
C THR A 160 29.77 -29.05 3.55
N GLY A 161 28.69 -28.97 4.34
CA GLY A 161 28.69 -28.38 5.68
C GLY A 161 28.80 -26.84 5.68
N ARG A 162 28.68 -26.18 4.52
CA ARG A 162 28.76 -24.72 4.44
C ARG A 162 27.60 -24.06 5.18
N MET A 163 27.91 -23.00 5.92
CA MET A 163 26.91 -22.17 6.59
C MET A 163 26.19 -21.30 5.58
N ILE A 164 24.91 -21.55 5.36
CA ILE A 164 24.08 -20.79 4.41
C ILE A 164 23.64 -19.48 5.06
N ARG A 165 24.12 -18.37 4.50
CA ARG A 165 23.79 -16.98 4.89
C ARG A 165 22.88 -16.29 3.89
N PHE A 166 22.90 -16.73 2.64
CA PHE A 166 22.08 -16.19 1.56
C PHE A 166 21.69 -17.28 0.55
N ILE A 167 20.47 -17.21 0.04
CA ILE A 167 20.06 -17.94 -1.15
C ILE A 167 19.51 -16.94 -2.15
N GLY A 168 20.07 -16.94 -3.36
CA GLY A 168 19.62 -16.10 -4.47
C GLY A 168 19.31 -16.95 -5.70
N GLU A 169 18.03 -17.13 -5.98
CA GLU A 169 17.48 -17.85 -7.13
C GLU A 169 16.77 -16.86 -8.06
N PRO A 170 16.53 -17.18 -9.35
CA PRO A 170 15.92 -16.25 -10.30
C PRO A 170 14.54 -15.70 -9.91
N ASP A 171 13.82 -16.42 -9.04
CA ASP A 171 12.46 -16.15 -8.57
C ASP A 171 12.32 -16.13 -7.04
N ARG A 172 13.43 -16.26 -6.29
CA ARG A 172 13.42 -16.32 -4.83
C ARG A 172 14.70 -15.77 -4.22
N VAL A 173 14.56 -15.01 -3.14
CA VAL A 173 15.67 -14.53 -2.33
C VAL A 173 15.43 -14.77 -0.85
N ARG A 174 16.42 -15.37 -0.17
CA ARG A 174 16.38 -15.66 1.27
C ARG A 174 17.59 -15.10 1.97
N PHE A 175 17.35 -14.32 3.02
CA PHE A 175 18.39 -13.66 3.81
C PHE A 175 17.89 -13.37 5.22
N VAL A 176 18.81 -13.18 6.16
CA VAL A 176 18.45 -12.76 7.52
C VAL A 176 18.46 -11.25 7.60
N ALA A 177 17.45 -10.67 8.25
CA ALA A 177 17.41 -9.25 8.62
C ALA A 177 16.57 -9.05 9.88
N ASP A 178 16.75 -7.92 10.56
CA ASP A 178 15.97 -7.62 11.76
C ASP A 178 14.52 -7.27 11.41
N LEU A 179 13.58 -7.96 12.06
CA LEU A 179 12.16 -7.67 11.94
C LEU A 179 11.72 -6.71 13.05
N PRO A 180 10.99 -5.62 12.76
CA PRO A 180 10.47 -4.71 13.76
C PRO A 180 9.48 -5.41 14.70
N ASN A 181 9.46 -4.95 15.95
CA ASN A 181 8.63 -5.51 17.03
C ASN A 181 7.12 -5.50 16.75
N TYR A 182 6.65 -4.71 15.77
CA TYR A 182 5.23 -4.70 15.39
C TYR A 182 4.86 -5.82 14.40
N LEU A 183 5.85 -6.51 13.79
CA LEU A 183 5.64 -7.63 12.86
C LEU A 183 5.97 -9.00 13.48
N GLY A 184 6.42 -9.04 14.73
CA GLY A 184 6.81 -10.26 15.43
C GLY A 184 7.45 -9.97 16.79
N ARG A 185 8.18 -10.93 17.35
CA ARG A 185 8.88 -10.76 18.63
C ARG A 185 10.18 -9.93 18.54
N GLY A 186 10.44 -9.29 17.40
CA GLY A 186 11.69 -8.58 17.14
C GLY A 186 12.88 -9.52 16.88
N GLY A 187 14.02 -8.96 16.46
CA GLY A 187 15.28 -9.70 16.28
C GLY A 187 15.47 -10.35 14.90
N PRO A 188 16.53 -11.16 14.72
CA PRO A 188 16.90 -11.73 13.43
C PRO A 188 15.86 -12.70 12.89
N HIS A 189 15.32 -12.39 11.72
CA HIS A 189 14.38 -13.25 11.01
C HIS A 189 14.89 -13.56 9.61
N LEU A 190 14.73 -14.81 9.21
CA LEU A 190 14.81 -15.22 7.82
C LEU A 190 13.67 -14.54 7.07
N HIS A 191 14.03 -13.71 6.12
CA HIS A 191 13.14 -13.16 5.11
C HIS A 191 13.19 -14.07 3.91
N ASP A 192 12.05 -14.57 3.47
CA ASP A 192 11.92 -15.41 2.30
C ASP A 192 10.93 -14.74 1.34
N ILE A 193 11.49 -14.15 0.29
CA ILE A 193 10.76 -13.43 -0.75
C ILE A 193 10.76 -14.31 -1.98
N ALA A 194 9.58 -14.69 -2.44
CA ALA A 194 9.43 -15.66 -3.52
C ALA A 194 8.28 -15.28 -4.46
N VAL A 195 8.42 -15.65 -5.73
CA VAL A 195 7.30 -15.74 -6.66
C VAL A 195 6.52 -17.01 -6.34
N LEU A 196 5.22 -16.86 -6.05
CA LEU A 196 4.33 -17.96 -5.72
C LEU A 196 3.17 -18.01 -6.72
N ASP A 197 2.73 -19.20 -7.06
CA ASP A 197 1.47 -19.41 -7.75
C ASP A 197 0.29 -19.23 -6.77
N GLY A 198 -0.79 -18.60 -7.24
CA GLY A 198 -2.04 -18.45 -6.50
C GLY A 198 -3.25 -18.50 -7.43
N ASP A 199 -4.45 -18.46 -6.85
CA ASP A 199 -5.72 -18.60 -7.58
C ASP A 199 -5.91 -17.56 -8.70
N GLY A 200 -5.26 -16.40 -8.60
CA GLY A 200 -5.33 -15.29 -9.57
C GLY A 200 -4.13 -15.16 -10.52
N GLY A 201 -3.20 -16.11 -10.50
CA GLY A 201 -1.92 -16.06 -11.20
C GLY A 201 -0.72 -15.96 -10.25
N GLN A 202 0.43 -15.57 -10.79
CA GLN A 202 1.64 -15.39 -9.98
C GLN A 202 1.52 -14.16 -9.07
N ARG A 203 2.15 -14.25 -7.90
CA ARG A 203 2.29 -13.15 -6.95
C ARG A 203 3.69 -13.12 -6.36
N LEU A 204 4.18 -11.91 -6.07
CA LEU A 204 5.36 -11.75 -5.22
C LEU A 204 4.92 -11.73 -3.76
N ALA A 205 5.47 -12.62 -2.95
CA ALA A 205 5.12 -12.73 -1.53
C ALA A 205 6.37 -12.74 -0.65
N VAL A 206 6.18 -12.40 0.62
CA VAL A 206 7.21 -12.50 1.67
C VAL A 206 6.70 -13.34 2.83
N SER A 207 7.56 -14.18 3.37
CA SER A 207 7.35 -14.89 4.63
C SER A 207 8.52 -14.66 5.58
N PHE A 208 8.26 -14.86 6.87
CA PHE A 208 9.24 -14.63 7.93
C PHE A 208 9.31 -15.84 8.85
N ALA A 209 10.53 -16.27 9.17
CA ALA A 209 10.80 -17.29 10.17
C ALA A 209 11.90 -16.81 11.11
N MET A 210 11.85 -17.19 12.38
CA MET A 210 12.90 -16.81 13.34
C MET A 210 14.20 -17.53 12.98
N ALA A 211 15.27 -16.76 12.78
CA ALA A 211 16.59 -17.30 12.47
C ALA A 211 17.34 -17.60 13.76
N ILE A 212 17.89 -18.81 13.89
CA ILE A 212 18.81 -19.21 14.96
C ILE A 212 20.11 -19.64 14.31
N ALA A 213 21.23 -19.48 15.02
CA ALA A 213 22.53 -19.86 14.48
C ALA A 213 22.51 -21.34 14.04
N GLY A 214 22.64 -21.59 12.73
CA GLY A 214 22.66 -22.93 12.15
C GLY A 214 21.29 -23.55 11.86
N GLY A 215 20.19 -22.82 11.99
CA GLY A 215 18.86 -23.32 11.63
C GLY A 215 17.73 -22.31 11.75
N THR A 216 16.56 -22.62 11.21
CA THR A 216 15.34 -21.86 11.44
C THR A 216 14.42 -22.64 12.38
N ILE A 217 13.83 -21.98 13.37
CA ILE A 217 12.67 -22.57 14.04
C ILE A 217 11.48 -22.39 13.10
N GLU A 218 10.94 -23.51 12.60
CA GLU A 218 9.60 -23.52 12.04
C GLU A 218 8.62 -23.13 13.15
N ASP A 219 8.09 -21.91 13.06
CA ASP A 219 7.03 -21.48 13.94
C ASP A 219 5.80 -22.34 13.63
N ARG A 220 5.29 -23.06 14.64
CA ARG A 220 4.06 -23.84 14.53
C ARG A 220 2.84 -22.96 14.18
N ASN A 221 2.97 -21.64 14.35
CA ASN A 221 2.01 -20.62 13.95
C ASN A 221 2.54 -19.73 12.81
N ALA A 222 3.40 -20.26 11.91
CA ALA A 222 3.92 -19.50 10.78
C ALA A 222 2.78 -18.81 10.01
N ARG A 223 2.86 -17.48 9.97
CA ARG A 223 1.86 -16.67 9.25
C ARG A 223 1.93 -17.02 7.75
N PRO A 224 0.79 -17.14 7.05
CA PRO A 224 0.80 -17.34 5.61
C PRO A 224 1.61 -16.23 4.91
N PRO A 225 2.28 -16.52 3.78
CA PRO A 225 3.08 -15.53 3.05
C PRO A 225 2.25 -14.30 2.66
N GLU A 226 2.73 -13.13 3.07
CA GLU A 226 2.09 -11.84 2.81
C GLU A 226 2.32 -11.43 1.36
N SER A 227 1.25 -11.06 0.66
CA SER A 227 1.31 -10.69 -0.75
C SER A 227 1.81 -9.25 -0.92
N LEU A 228 2.98 -9.08 -1.52
CA LEU A 228 3.54 -7.78 -1.88
C LEU A 228 2.91 -7.30 -3.20
N VAL A 229 2.97 -8.14 -4.24
CA VAL A 229 2.43 -7.85 -5.58
C VAL A 229 1.48 -8.99 -5.97
N PRO A 230 0.15 -8.82 -5.83
CA PRO A 230 -0.82 -9.90 -6.02
C PRO A 230 -1.07 -10.25 -7.48
N ASP A 231 -0.77 -9.36 -8.41
CA ASP A 231 -1.03 -9.46 -9.85
C ASP A 231 0.27 -9.43 -10.66
N LEU A 232 1.28 -10.15 -10.16
CA LEU A 232 2.61 -10.23 -10.77
C LEU A 232 2.51 -10.87 -12.15
N THR A 233 3.20 -10.28 -13.11
CA THR A 233 3.30 -10.78 -14.49
C THR A 233 4.72 -11.22 -14.83
N ASP A 234 5.72 -10.53 -14.27
CA ASP A 234 7.12 -10.88 -14.43
C ASP A 234 7.92 -10.46 -13.19
N ALA A 235 8.95 -11.23 -12.86
CA ALA A 235 9.91 -10.91 -11.81
C ALA A 235 11.27 -11.51 -12.14
N ARG A 236 12.33 -10.72 -11.98
CA ARG A 236 13.70 -11.17 -12.15
C ARG A 236 14.57 -10.68 -11.01
N PHE A 237 15.23 -11.62 -10.34
CA PHE A 237 16.28 -11.34 -9.38
C PHE A 237 17.64 -11.58 -10.01
N ARG A 238 18.56 -10.64 -9.79
CA ARG A 238 19.97 -10.78 -10.21
C ARG A 238 20.89 -10.38 -9.09
N TYR A 239 22.08 -10.95 -9.09
CA TYR A 239 23.04 -10.85 -8.00
C TYR A 239 24.40 -10.48 -8.58
N ARG A 240 25.17 -9.68 -7.83
CA ARG A 240 26.60 -9.52 -8.10
C ARG A 240 27.36 -9.28 -6.82
N GLY A 241 28.58 -9.76 -6.78
CA GLY A 241 29.52 -9.57 -5.68
C GLY A 241 30.89 -9.18 -6.19
N ILE A 242 31.88 -9.29 -5.32
CA ILE A 242 33.28 -9.14 -5.70
C ILE A 242 33.76 -10.47 -6.27
N GLY A 243 34.35 -10.43 -7.46
CA GLY A 243 34.97 -11.58 -8.11
C GLY A 243 36.28 -11.99 -7.43
N GLU A 244 36.84 -13.11 -7.85
CA GLU A 244 38.14 -13.60 -7.34
C GLU A 244 39.30 -12.65 -7.63
N ASP A 245 39.15 -11.83 -8.67
CA ASP A 245 40.08 -10.77 -9.06
C ASP A 245 40.01 -9.52 -8.16
N GLY A 246 39.09 -9.49 -7.21
CA GLY A 246 38.85 -8.35 -6.32
C GLY A 246 38.05 -7.22 -6.96
N TYR A 247 37.59 -7.38 -8.20
CA TYR A 247 36.76 -6.41 -8.90
C TYR A 247 35.28 -6.75 -8.80
N LEU A 248 34.42 -5.81 -9.17
CA LEU A 248 32.98 -6.03 -9.20
C LEU A 248 32.65 -7.03 -10.30
N GLY A 249 32.10 -8.18 -9.92
CA GLY A 249 31.69 -9.22 -10.85
C GLY A 249 30.47 -8.82 -11.68
N GLU A 250 30.24 -9.62 -12.73
CA GLU A 250 29.06 -9.52 -13.58
C GLU A 250 27.77 -9.90 -12.86
N TRP A 251 26.65 -9.47 -13.41
CA TRP A 251 25.32 -9.83 -12.90
C TRP A 251 24.94 -11.27 -13.26
N THR A 252 24.72 -12.10 -12.25
CA THR A 252 24.24 -13.48 -12.39
C THR A 252 22.76 -13.61 -12.01
N ASP A 253 22.05 -14.59 -12.58
CA ASP A 253 20.66 -14.90 -12.22
C ASP A 253 20.57 -15.81 -10.96
N THR A 254 21.71 -16.30 -10.45
CA THR A 254 21.79 -17.15 -9.25
C THR A 254 23.03 -16.81 -8.45
N TRP A 255 22.94 -16.91 -7.13
CA TRP A 255 24.04 -16.65 -6.20
C TRP A 255 24.61 -17.96 -5.65
N GLU A 256 25.81 -18.34 -6.09
CA GLU A 256 26.45 -19.61 -5.74
C GLU A 256 27.23 -19.56 -4.42
N GLN A 257 27.66 -18.37 -4.00
CA GLN A 257 28.45 -18.13 -2.79
C GLN A 257 27.54 -18.05 -1.55
N VAL A 258 26.83 -19.14 -1.26
CA VAL A 258 25.77 -19.22 -0.23
C VAL A 258 26.23 -18.85 1.18
N ASP A 259 27.53 -18.90 1.43
CA ASP A 259 28.19 -18.56 2.69
C ASP A 259 28.50 -17.08 2.87
N THR A 260 28.22 -16.24 1.87
CA THR A 260 28.41 -14.79 1.88
C THR A 260 27.18 -14.06 1.31
N LEU A 261 27.05 -12.77 1.61
CA LEU A 261 26.02 -11.92 0.99
C LEU A 261 26.56 -11.37 -0.34
N PRO A 262 25.74 -11.27 -1.41
CA PRO A 262 26.13 -10.52 -2.59
C PRO A 262 26.37 -9.04 -2.25
N LEU A 263 27.16 -8.34 -3.05
CA LEU A 263 27.35 -6.90 -2.91
C LEU A 263 26.06 -6.15 -3.28
N GLN A 264 25.42 -6.59 -4.36
CA GLN A 264 24.19 -6.01 -4.86
C GLN A 264 23.17 -7.05 -5.28
N VAL A 265 21.90 -6.68 -5.09
CA VAL A 265 20.74 -7.37 -5.63
C VAL A 265 19.99 -6.41 -6.54
N SER A 266 19.69 -6.86 -7.77
CA SER A 266 18.78 -6.19 -8.69
C SER A 266 17.44 -6.92 -8.69
N ILE A 267 16.35 -6.16 -8.66
CA ILE A 267 14.99 -6.67 -8.74
C ILE A 267 14.26 -5.90 -9.83
N GLU A 268 13.78 -6.64 -10.82
CA GLU A 268 12.92 -6.13 -11.89
C GLU A 268 11.54 -6.78 -11.73
N LEU A 269 10.49 -5.97 -11.70
CA LEU A 269 9.12 -6.42 -11.47
C LEU A 269 8.18 -5.84 -12.52
N ALA A 270 7.17 -6.62 -12.91
CA ALA A 270 6.03 -6.17 -13.68
C ALA A 270 4.72 -6.70 -13.11
N SER A 271 3.68 -5.88 -13.10
CA SER A 271 2.34 -6.28 -12.66
C SER A 271 1.25 -5.88 -13.66
N ARG A 272 0.12 -6.57 -13.65
CA ARG A 272 -1.00 -6.27 -14.58
C ARG A 272 -1.56 -4.86 -14.35
N SER A 273 -1.64 -4.42 -13.11
CA SER A 273 -2.17 -3.11 -12.73
C SER A 273 -1.17 -1.96 -12.87
N GLY A 274 0.13 -2.25 -12.70
CA GLY A 274 1.20 -1.25 -12.61
C GLY A 274 2.17 -1.23 -13.79
N GLY A 275 2.05 -2.16 -14.74
CA GLY A 275 2.99 -2.31 -15.84
C GLY A 275 4.39 -2.70 -15.35
N THR A 276 5.42 -2.27 -16.07
CA THR A 276 6.83 -2.46 -15.68
C THR A 276 7.23 -1.43 -14.64
N TRP A 277 7.80 -1.90 -13.53
CA TRP A 277 8.26 -1.04 -12.43
C TRP A 277 9.70 -0.55 -12.70
N PRO A 278 10.13 0.57 -12.10
CA PRO A 278 11.53 0.97 -12.13
C PRO A 278 12.44 -0.12 -11.53
N PRO A 279 13.61 -0.39 -12.14
CA PRO A 279 14.51 -1.41 -11.62
C PRO A 279 15.05 -1.01 -10.24
N LEU A 280 15.00 -1.95 -9.29
CA LEU A 280 15.46 -1.75 -7.92
C LEU A 280 16.84 -2.40 -7.73
N VAL A 281 17.88 -1.58 -7.61
CA VAL A 281 19.22 -2.04 -7.23
C VAL A 281 19.51 -1.66 -5.77
N VAL A 282 19.92 -2.64 -4.97
CA VAL A 282 20.19 -2.47 -3.53
C VAL A 282 21.58 -3.00 -3.19
N MET A 283 22.36 -2.19 -2.47
CA MET A 283 23.62 -2.60 -1.84
C MET A 283 23.33 -3.34 -0.53
N LEU A 284 23.95 -4.49 -0.32
CA LEU A 284 23.84 -5.23 0.95
C LEU A 284 25.06 -4.96 1.85
N PRO A 285 24.92 -5.02 3.18
CA PRO A 285 26.03 -4.80 4.10
C PRO A 285 27.14 -5.83 3.92
N GLN A 286 28.34 -5.34 3.65
CA GLN A 286 29.55 -6.15 3.58
C GLN A 286 30.17 -6.27 4.98
N ARG A 287 29.45 -6.89 5.91
CA ARG A 287 30.05 -7.22 7.21
C ARG A 287 30.67 -8.59 7.09
N MET A 288 31.99 -8.63 6.93
CA MET A 288 32.76 -9.87 7.01
C MET A 288 32.49 -10.51 8.38
N GLY A 289 31.75 -11.62 8.38
CA GLY A 289 31.74 -12.53 9.52
C GLY A 289 33.08 -13.25 9.55
N GLY A 290 34.10 -12.59 10.09
CA GLY A 290 35.45 -13.14 10.20
C GLY A 290 36.19 -12.49 11.34
N MET A 291 36.23 -13.18 12.48
CA MET A 291 37.29 -12.95 13.47
C MET A 291 38.59 -13.46 12.83
N VAL A 292 39.50 -12.53 12.53
CA VAL A 292 40.87 -12.84 12.11
C VAL A 292 41.57 -13.49 13.32
N PRO A 293 42.25 -14.65 13.15
CA PRO A 293 42.96 -15.33 14.24
C PRO A 293 44.14 -14.52 14.79
#